data_AF-A0A0B2V489-F1
#
_entry.id   AF-A0A0B2V489-F1
#
_cell.length_a   1.000
_cell.length_b   1.000
_cell.length_c   1.000
_cell.angle_alpha   90.00
_cell.angle_beta   90.00
_cell.angle_gamma   90.00
#
_symmetry.space_group_name_H-M   'P 1'
#
loop_
_entity.id
_entity.type
_entity.pdbx_description
1 polymer ?
#
loop_
_entity_poly.entity_id
_entity_poly.type
_entity_poly.pdbx_seq_one_letter_code
_entity_poly.pdbx_strand_id
1 'polypeptide(L)'
;MCMVMPPPLKYLIVYPFTPLTIAKCFNVATTVLIELSMSTREPPLLSSQFALTVSICNLVALLVTLISLWFTVQKFFLKKVDISLSISAFILYSISAICILLVPSRVEDTFADRYSILLVQGYLITSALFSSTWAYVHSIDVVSNLLIAHWGAATTDQEIESLLLHF
;
A
#
# COMPACT_ATOMS: atom_id res chain seq x y z
N MET A 1 -38.12 -2.48 -0.11
CA MET A 1 -37.55 -3.84 -0.07
C MET A 1 -36.10 -3.74 0.34
N CYS A 2 -35.78 -3.98 1.62
CA CYS A 2 -34.40 -4.05 2.08
C CYS A 2 -33.85 -5.41 1.67
N MET A 3 -32.92 -5.45 0.71
CA MET A 3 -32.15 -6.67 0.45
C MET A 3 -31.30 -6.95 1.70
N VAL A 4 -31.67 -8.00 2.43
CA VAL A 4 -30.84 -8.57 3.50
C VAL A 4 -29.64 -9.20 2.81
N MET A 5 -28.54 -8.46 2.76
CA MET A 5 -27.27 -8.97 2.24
C MET A 5 -26.79 -10.11 3.14
N PRO A 6 -26.30 -11.23 2.58
CA PRO A 6 -25.80 -12.34 3.36
C PRO A 6 -24.65 -11.88 4.26
N PRO A 7 -24.53 -12.42 5.50
CA PRO A 7 -23.56 -11.97 6.51
C PRO A 7 -22.14 -11.75 5.96
N PRO A 8 -21.51 -12.64 5.17
CA PRO A 8 -20.15 -12.44 4.67
C PRO A 8 -20.00 -11.18 3.77
N LEU A 9 -21.03 -10.85 2.99
CA LEU A 9 -21.03 -9.66 2.12
C LEU A 9 -21.16 -8.37 2.93
N LYS A 10 -21.92 -8.41 4.04
CA LYS A 10 -22.02 -7.29 4.98
C LYS A 10 -20.66 -6.99 5.62
N TYR A 11 -19.86 -8.01 5.95
CA TYR A 11 -18.50 -7.83 6.46
C TYR A 11 -17.51 -7.30 5.42
N LEU A 12 -17.70 -7.59 4.13
CA LEU A 12 -16.83 -7.09 3.05
C LEU A 12 -17.14 -5.63 2.68
N ILE A 13 -18.40 -5.21 2.83
CA ILE A 13 -18.88 -3.89 2.39
C ILE A 13 -18.98 -2.86 3.54
N VAL A 14 -19.24 -3.31 4.77
CA VAL A 14 -19.46 -2.40 5.93
C VAL A 14 -18.17 -2.14 6.73
N TYR A 15 -17.06 -2.80 6.40
CA TYR A 15 -15.79 -2.58 7.08
C TYR A 15 -15.06 -1.36 6.46
N PRO A 16 -14.73 -0.31 7.23
CA PRO A 16 -14.08 0.92 6.73
C PRO A 16 -12.66 0.69 6.18
N PHE A 17 -12.16 -0.55 6.29
CA PHE A 17 -10.88 -1.00 5.78
C PHE A 17 -10.92 -1.44 4.32
N THR A 18 -12.08 -1.74 3.73
CA THR A 18 -12.17 -2.19 2.33
C THR A 18 -11.60 -1.15 1.34
N PRO A 19 -11.90 0.16 1.45
CA PRO A 19 -11.28 1.17 0.61
C PRO A 19 -9.76 1.30 0.82
N LEU A 20 -9.28 1.16 2.07
CA LEU A 20 -7.85 1.19 2.40
C LEU A 20 -7.11 0.00 1.80
N THR A 21 -7.66 -1.21 1.96
CA THR A 21 -7.11 -2.44 1.39
C THR A 21 -7.04 -2.34 -0.12
N ILE A 22 -8.11 -1.88 -0.78
CA ILE A 22 -8.14 -1.68 -2.23
C ILE A 22 -7.06 -0.67 -2.65
N ALA A 23 -7.00 0.51 -2.03
CA ALA A 23 -6.01 1.54 -2.37
C ALA A 23 -4.57 1.04 -2.21
N LYS A 24 -4.28 0.30 -1.12
CA LYS A 24 -2.95 -0.28 -0.87
C LYS A 24 -2.62 -1.40 -1.85
N CYS A 25 -3.57 -2.26 -2.20
CA CYS A 25 -3.38 -3.27 -3.25
C CYS A 25 -3.07 -2.63 -4.61
N PHE A 26 -3.79 -1.56 -4.97
CA PHE A 26 -3.51 -0.80 -6.19
C PHE A 26 -2.12 -0.16 -6.16
N ASN A 27 -1.69 0.39 -5.03
CA ASN A 27 -0.33 0.92 -4.88
C ASN A 27 0.72 -0.17 -5.09
N VAL A 28 0.55 -1.33 -4.44
CA VAL A 28 1.45 -2.49 -4.61
C VAL A 28 1.55 -2.89 -6.08
N ALA A 29 0.41 -3.10 -6.75
CA ALA A 29 0.39 -3.51 -8.15
C ALA A 29 1.06 -2.45 -9.06
N THR A 30 0.76 -1.18 -8.83
CA THR A 30 1.29 -0.07 -9.63
C THR A 30 2.80 0.07 -9.46
N THR A 31 3.32 -0.02 -8.23
CA THR A 31 4.76 0.05 -7.97
C THR A 31 5.52 -1.12 -8.60
N VAL A 32 4.96 -2.33 -8.55
CA VAL A 32 5.55 -3.50 -9.24
C VAL A 32 5.58 -3.30 -10.75
N LEU A 33 4.51 -2.77 -11.35
CA LEU A 33 4.47 -2.48 -12.78
C LEU A 33 5.50 -1.42 -13.19
N ILE A 34 5.73 -0.39 -12.37
CA ILE A 34 6.78 0.62 -12.62
C ILE A 34 8.15 -0.04 -12.64
N GLU A 35 8.50 -0.82 -11.61
CA GLU A 35 9.81 -1.48 -11.55
C GLU A 35 10.01 -2.46 -12.72
N LEU A 36 8.98 -3.21 -13.09
CA LEU A 36 9.02 -4.10 -14.26
C LEU A 36 9.21 -3.30 -15.56
N SER A 37 8.51 -2.18 -15.72
CA SER A 37 8.64 -1.30 -16.88
C SER A 37 10.01 -0.63 -16.95
N MET A 38 10.63 -0.34 -15.81
CA MET A 38 11.98 0.22 -15.76
C MET A 38 13.04 -0.84 -16.10
N SER A 39 12.84 -2.08 -15.65
CA SER A 39 13.76 -3.20 -15.90
C SER A 39 13.76 -3.68 -17.36
N THR A 40 12.69 -3.41 -18.12
CA THR A 40 12.53 -3.87 -19.52
C THR A 40 13.03 -2.86 -20.55
N ARG A 41 13.44 -1.65 -20.13
CA ARG A 41 13.98 -0.61 -21.02
C ARG A 41 15.51 -0.70 -21.08
N GLU A 42 16.06 -0.84 -22.29
CA GLU A 42 17.51 -0.76 -22.59
C GLU A 42 18.10 0.63 -22.22
N PRO A 43 19.44 0.78 -22.07
CA PRO A 43 20.07 1.46 -20.94
C PRO A 43 19.68 2.93 -20.77
N PRO A 44 19.64 3.43 -19.52
CA PRO A 44 18.46 4.18 -19.10
C PRO A 44 18.56 5.67 -19.38
N LEU A 45 17.38 6.23 -19.60
CA LEU A 45 17.01 7.64 -19.51
C LEU A 45 17.54 8.41 -18.29
N LEU A 46 17.99 7.72 -17.23
CA LEU A 46 18.50 8.23 -15.95
C LEU A 46 19.97 7.87 -15.78
N SER A 47 20.79 8.77 -15.21
CA SER A 47 22.15 8.38 -14.78
C SER A 47 22.06 7.15 -13.87
N SER A 48 23.04 6.26 -13.95
CA SER A 48 23.06 5.00 -13.17
C SER A 48 22.82 5.21 -11.68
N GLN A 49 23.22 6.37 -11.14
CA GLN A 49 23.00 6.74 -9.75
C GLN A 49 21.55 7.14 -9.45
N PHE A 50 20.94 8.00 -10.28
CA PHE A 50 19.54 8.40 -10.07
C PHE A 50 18.56 7.25 -10.30
N ALA A 51 18.83 6.39 -11.29
CA ALA A 51 18.03 5.20 -11.54
C ALA A 51 18.03 4.24 -10.33
N LEU A 52 19.21 4.04 -9.72
CA LEU A 52 19.35 3.23 -8.51
C LEU A 52 18.56 3.84 -7.34
N THR A 53 18.67 5.15 -7.11
CA THR A 53 17.92 5.83 -6.03
C THR A 53 16.41 5.70 -6.21
N VAL A 54 15.90 5.87 -7.43
CA VAL A 54 14.47 5.71 -7.76
C VAL A 54 13.99 4.31 -7.39
N SER A 55 14.71 3.27 -7.83
CA SER A 55 14.34 1.88 -7.56
C SER A 55 14.39 1.55 -6.07
N ILE A 56 15.42 2.01 -5.34
CA ILE A 56 15.51 1.83 -3.89
C ILE A 56 14.33 2.50 -3.17
N CYS A 57 14.02 3.75 -3.50
CA CYS A 57 12.90 4.47 -2.89
C CYS A 57 11.57 3.76 -3.14
N ASN A 58 11.32 3.32 -4.38
CA ASN A 58 10.11 2.58 -4.74
C ASN A 58 10.01 1.23 -4.02
N LEU A 59 11.12 0.49 -3.90
CA LEU A 59 11.15 -0.82 -3.23
C LEU A 59 10.92 -0.70 -1.72
N VAL A 60 11.50 0.31 -1.08
CA VAL A 60 11.23 0.59 0.34
C VAL A 60 9.77 1.05 0.53
N ALA A 61 9.24 1.89 -0.36
CA ALA A 61 7.84 2.32 -0.30
C ALA A 61 6.87 1.15 -0.48
N LEU A 62 7.21 0.21 -1.37
CA LEU A 62 6.49 -1.04 -1.57
C LEU A 62 6.48 -1.88 -0.30
N LEU A 63 7.64 -2.07 0.33
CA LEU A 63 7.75 -2.84 1.58
C LEU A 63 6.89 -2.23 2.69
N VAL A 64 6.97 -0.91 2.87
CA VAL A 64 6.15 -0.17 3.86
C VAL A 64 4.66 -0.34 3.57
N THR A 65 4.26 -0.27 2.30
CA THR A 65 2.87 -0.45 1.87
C THR A 65 2.39 -1.89 2.11
N LEU A 66 3.24 -2.89 1.87
CA LEU A 66 2.94 -4.30 2.15
C LEU A 66 2.76 -4.59 3.63
N ILE A 67 3.61 -4.01 4.49
CA ILE A 67 3.48 -4.11 5.95
C ILE A 67 2.14 -3.49 6.41
N SER A 68 1.83 -2.30 5.90
CA SER A 68 0.56 -1.61 6.18
C SER A 68 -0.66 -2.42 5.70
N LEU A 69 -0.58 -3.02 4.51
CA LEU A 69 -1.62 -3.90 3.97
C LEU A 69 -1.79 -5.17 4.81
N TRP A 70 -0.69 -5.80 5.20
CA TRP A 70 -0.68 -6.99 6.06
C TRP A 70 -1.43 -6.72 7.38
N PHE A 71 -1.10 -5.62 8.05
CA PHE A 71 -1.79 -5.19 9.27
C PHE A 71 -3.29 -4.95 9.04
N THR A 72 -3.65 -4.32 7.91
CA THR A 72 -5.05 -4.08 7.54
C THR A 72 -5.82 -5.40 7.30
N VAL A 73 -5.22 -6.37 6.60
CA VAL A 73 -5.82 -7.69 6.31
C VAL A 73 -5.99 -8.52 7.58
N GLN A 74 -5.01 -8.48 8.48
CA GLN A 74 -5.06 -9.19 9.77
C GLN A 74 -6.04 -8.57 10.79
N LYS A 75 -6.74 -7.48 10.41
CA LYS A 75 -7.58 -6.69 11.32
C LYS A 75 -6.81 -6.22 12.57
N PHE A 76 -5.49 -6.09 12.45
CA PHE A 76 -4.60 -5.51 13.45
C PHE A 76 -4.28 -4.09 12.98
N PHE A 77 -5.15 -3.15 13.31
CA PHE A 77 -5.07 -1.77 12.84
C PHE A 77 -4.81 -0.82 14.00
N LEU A 78 -3.57 -0.36 14.08
CA LEU A 78 -3.21 0.81 14.88
C LEU A 78 -3.19 2.02 13.96
N LYS A 79 -4.15 2.92 14.12
CA LYS A 79 -4.36 4.10 13.28
C LYS A 79 -3.09 4.92 13.12
N LYS A 80 -2.39 5.18 14.22
CA LYS A 80 -1.14 5.96 14.21
C LYS A 80 -0.04 5.26 13.41
N VAL A 81 0.06 3.93 13.50
CA VAL A 81 1.06 3.14 12.77
C VAL A 81 0.72 3.16 11.28
N ASP A 82 -0.55 2.95 10.92
CA ASP A 82 -0.96 2.92 9.52
C ASP A 82 -0.79 4.28 8.81
N ILE A 83 -1.09 5.37 9.51
CA ILE A 83 -0.83 6.74 9.04
C ILE A 83 0.67 6.96 8.86
N SER A 84 1.50 6.54 9.83
CA SER A 84 2.96 6.68 9.75
C SER A 84 3.55 5.93 8.55
N LEU A 85 3.09 4.69 8.31
CA LEU A 85 3.50 3.90 7.15
C LEU A 85 3.05 4.55 5.83
N SER A 86 1.80 5.04 5.77
CA SER A 86 1.28 5.73 4.59
C SER A 86 2.03 7.04 4.28
N ILE A 87 2.38 7.82 5.30
CA ILE A 87 3.19 9.05 5.17
C ILE A 87 4.61 8.70 4.71
N SER A 88 5.21 7.63 5.25
CA SER A 88 6.54 7.19 4.84
C SER A 88 6.56 6.79 3.36
N ALA A 89 5.54 6.08 2.88
CA ALA A 89 5.38 5.76 1.46
C ALA A 89 5.23 7.02 0.60
N PHE A 90 4.42 8.00 1.04
CA PHE A 90 4.28 9.30 0.37
C PHE A 90 5.62 10.03 0.21
N ILE A 91 6.45 10.08 1.26
CA ILE A 91 7.77 10.73 1.23
C ILE A 91 8.68 10.01 0.22
N LEU A 92 8.71 8.68 0.25
CA LEU A 92 9.57 7.88 -0.63
C LEU A 92 9.17 8.02 -2.11
N TYR A 93 7.88 8.00 -2.43
CA TYR A 93 7.41 8.26 -3.80
C TYR A 93 7.71 9.70 -4.25
N SER A 94 7.63 10.68 -3.34
CA SER A 94 7.97 12.07 -3.64
C SER A 94 9.46 12.23 -3.97
N ILE A 95 10.35 11.59 -3.20
CA ILE A 95 11.79 11.57 -3.48
C ILE A 95 12.05 10.92 -4.85
N SER A 96 11.41 9.79 -5.12
CA SER A 96 11.50 9.08 -6.40
C SER A 96 11.10 9.98 -7.58
N ALA A 97 9.96 10.69 -7.47
CA ALA A 97 9.51 11.65 -8.48
C ALA A 97 10.49 12.81 -8.70
N ILE A 98 11.06 13.36 -7.62
CA ILE A 98 12.08 14.42 -7.70
C ILE A 98 13.33 13.91 -8.41
N CYS A 99 13.80 12.70 -8.10
CA CYS A 99 14.94 12.09 -8.78
C CYS A 99 14.71 11.94 -10.29
N ILE A 100 13.50 11.60 -10.71
CA ILE A 100 13.12 11.52 -12.13
C ILE A 100 13.14 12.91 -12.79
N LEU A 101 12.64 13.95 -12.11
CA LEU A 101 12.62 15.33 -12.60
C LEU A 101 14.03 15.94 -12.74
N LEU A 102 14.96 15.58 -11.86
CA LEU A 102 16.32 16.11 -11.85
C LEU A 102 17.20 15.57 -12.98
N VAL A 103 16.76 14.53 -13.68
CA VAL A 103 17.54 13.97 -14.77
C VAL A 103 17.45 14.87 -16.00
N PRO A 104 18.57 15.33 -16.58
CA PRO A 104 18.55 16.16 -17.78
C PRO A 104 17.96 15.40 -18.98
N SER A 105 16.98 15.98 -19.67
CA SER A 105 16.38 15.43 -20.90
C SER A 105 17.29 15.75 -22.08
N ARG A 106 17.89 14.75 -22.71
CA ARG A 106 18.75 14.95 -23.89
C ARG A 106 18.04 14.74 -25.23
N VAL A 107 16.80 14.23 -25.27
CA VAL A 107 16.08 13.89 -26.53
C VAL A 107 14.55 14.03 -26.36
N GLU A 108 13.81 14.43 -27.39
CA GLU A 108 12.33 14.50 -27.39
C GLU A 108 11.65 13.14 -27.09
N ASP A 109 12.19 12.03 -27.59
CA ASP A 109 11.68 10.68 -27.31
C ASP A 109 11.74 10.31 -25.82
N THR A 110 12.64 10.94 -25.07
CA THR A 110 12.76 10.74 -23.62
C THR A 110 11.72 11.51 -22.80
N PHE A 111 11.01 12.46 -23.42
CA PHE A 111 10.05 13.31 -22.72
C PHE A 111 8.72 12.59 -22.42
N ALA A 112 8.16 11.89 -23.41
CA ALA A 112 6.90 11.15 -23.26
C ALA A 112 7.02 10.03 -22.22
N ASP A 113 8.14 9.32 -22.23
CA ASP A 113 8.42 8.26 -21.27
C ASP A 113 8.61 8.77 -19.84
N ARG A 114 9.27 9.91 -19.66
CA ARG A 114 9.39 10.52 -18.33
C ARG A 114 8.06 11.03 -17.80
N TYR A 115 7.25 11.62 -18.68
CA TYR A 115 5.94 12.13 -18.29
C TYR A 115 5.01 11.01 -17.84
N SER A 116 5.00 9.86 -18.54
CA SER A 116 4.18 8.71 -18.13
C SER A 116 4.62 8.16 -16.76
N ILE A 117 5.92 8.02 -16.53
CA ILE A 117 6.46 7.59 -15.24
C ILE A 117 6.08 8.58 -14.13
N LEU A 118 6.22 9.89 -14.37
CA LEU A 118 5.86 10.93 -13.40
C LEU A 118 4.37 10.96 -13.10
N LEU A 119 3.52 10.71 -14.10
CA LEU A 119 2.07 10.63 -13.91
C LEU A 119 1.70 9.45 -12.99
N VAL A 120 2.33 8.29 -13.22
CA VAL A 120 2.11 7.11 -12.36
C VAL A 120 2.68 7.34 -10.95
N GLN A 121 3.84 8.00 -10.82
CA GLN A 121 4.35 8.40 -9.49
C GLN A 121 3.41 9.39 -8.79
N GLY A 122 2.83 10.35 -9.52
CA GLY A 122 1.81 11.26 -8.99
C GLY A 122 0.58 10.50 -8.48
N TYR A 123 0.16 9.43 -9.16
CA TYR A 123 -0.89 8.55 -8.67
C TYR A 123 -0.50 7.84 -7.36
N LEU A 124 0.72 7.29 -7.27
CA LEU A 124 1.20 6.64 -6.04
C LEU A 124 1.23 7.62 -4.85
N ILE A 125 1.69 8.85 -5.07
CA ILE A 125 1.73 9.93 -4.08
C ILE A 125 0.31 10.27 -3.60
N THR A 126 -0.63 10.51 -4.54
CA THR A 126 -2.01 10.87 -4.21
C THR A 126 -2.76 9.73 -3.51
N SER A 127 -2.51 8.48 -3.91
CA SER A 127 -3.08 7.30 -3.25
C SER A 127 -2.51 7.07 -1.84
N ALA A 128 -1.24 7.34 -1.59
CA ALA A 128 -0.65 7.31 -0.25
C ALA A 128 -1.26 8.40 0.66
N LEU A 129 -1.47 9.61 0.13
CA LEU A 129 -2.17 10.69 0.84
C LEU A 129 -3.64 10.33 1.12
N PHE A 130 -4.32 9.75 0.14
CA PHE A 130 -5.68 9.24 0.33
C PHE A 130 -5.72 8.20 1.45
N SER A 131 -4.80 7.23 1.44
CA SER A 131 -4.74 6.17 2.46
C SER A 131 -4.55 6.75 3.87
N SER A 132 -3.62 7.69 4.04
CA SER A 132 -3.40 8.34 5.34
C SER A 132 -4.61 9.16 5.81
N THR A 133 -5.22 9.93 4.89
CA THR A 133 -6.40 10.76 5.19
C THR A 133 -7.62 9.91 5.52
N TRP A 134 -7.85 8.84 4.75
CA TRP A 134 -8.95 7.90 4.99
C TRP A 134 -8.78 7.19 6.33
N ALA A 135 -7.59 6.69 6.63
CA ALA A 135 -7.27 6.11 7.93
C ALA A 135 -7.50 7.12 9.07
N TYR A 136 -7.17 8.39 8.85
CA TYR A 136 -7.40 9.46 9.83
C TYR A 136 -8.89 9.73 10.08
N VAL A 137 -9.72 9.81 9.04
CA VAL A 137 -11.13 10.20 9.15
C VAL A 137 -12.03 9.04 9.52
N HIS A 138 -11.80 7.86 8.93
CA HIS A 138 -12.77 6.75 8.94
C HIS A 138 -12.34 5.53 9.74
N SER A 139 -11.09 5.46 10.21
CA SER A 139 -10.61 4.33 10.99
C SER A 139 -10.49 4.65 12.48
N ILE A 140 -10.80 3.64 13.28
CA ILE A 140 -10.54 3.57 14.72
C ILE A 140 -9.48 2.50 14.97
N ASP A 141 -8.81 2.56 16.12
CA ASP A 141 -7.88 1.50 16.52
C ASP A 141 -8.66 0.19 16.72
N VAL A 142 -8.23 -0.86 16.02
CA VAL A 142 -8.83 -2.20 16.11
C VAL A 142 -7.69 -3.19 16.32
N VAL A 143 -7.74 -3.89 17.44
CA VAL A 143 -6.81 -4.97 17.73
C VAL A 143 -7.61 -6.27 17.73
N SER A 144 -7.54 -7.02 16.63
CA SER A 144 -8.18 -8.34 16.56
C SER A 144 -7.55 -9.30 17.57
N ASN A 145 -8.34 -9.76 18.55
CA ASN A 145 -7.93 -10.74 19.56
C ASN A 145 -7.51 -12.10 18.96
N LEU A 146 -7.88 -12.39 17.70
CA LEU A 146 -7.48 -13.64 17.01
C LEU A 146 -5.97 -13.76 16.83
N LEU A 147 -5.26 -12.64 16.66
CA LEU A 147 -3.81 -12.67 16.53
C LEU A 147 -3.14 -12.68 17.91
N ILE A 148 -3.66 -11.91 18.87
CA ILE A 148 -3.12 -11.86 20.25
C ILE A 148 -3.33 -13.18 21.01
N ALA A 149 -4.42 -13.90 20.77
CA ALA A 149 -4.69 -15.19 21.44
C ALA A 149 -3.79 -16.33 20.95
N HIS A 150 -3.20 -16.22 19.75
CA HIS A 150 -2.43 -17.30 19.12
C HIS A 150 -0.95 -16.98 18.89
N TRP A 151 -0.50 -15.73 19.09
CA TRP A 151 0.91 -15.34 18.98
C TRP A 151 1.73 -15.64 20.25
N GLY A 152 1.62 -16.87 20.76
CA GLY A 152 2.41 -17.34 21.90
C GLY A 152 1.84 -18.50 22.70
N ALA A 153 0.60 -18.92 22.44
CA ALA A 153 -0.04 -19.99 23.19
C ALA A 153 -0.23 -21.23 22.30
N ALA A 154 0.44 -22.33 22.67
CA ALA A 154 0.07 -23.67 22.25
C ALA A 154 -1.33 -23.96 22.82
N THR A 155 -2.36 -23.55 22.09
CA THR A 155 -3.76 -23.73 22.49
C THR A 155 -4.30 -24.98 21.82
N THR A 156 -4.91 -25.84 22.63
CA THR A 156 -5.50 -27.11 22.20
C THR A 156 -6.84 -26.88 21.50
N ASP A 157 -7.13 -27.73 20.51
CA ASP A 157 -8.20 -27.61 19.50
C ASP A 157 -9.61 -27.26 20.02
N GLN A 158 -9.93 -27.53 21.29
CA GLN A 158 -11.23 -27.27 21.90
C GLN A 158 -11.56 -25.78 22.15
N GLU A 159 -10.56 -24.91 22.35
CA GLU A 159 -10.82 -23.48 22.60
C GLU A 159 -11.17 -22.72 21.31
N ILE A 160 -10.61 -23.16 20.17
CA ILE A 160 -10.86 -22.61 18.83
C ILE A 160 -12.31 -22.86 18.40
N GLU A 161 -12.86 -24.03 18.73
CA GLU A 161 -14.23 -24.42 18.38
C GLU A 161 -15.29 -23.57 19.11
N SER A 162 -14.99 -23.12 20.34
CA SER A 162 -15.86 -22.22 21.11
C SER A 162 -15.88 -20.78 20.58
N LEU A 163 -14.75 -20.30 20.06
CA LEU A 163 -14.62 -18.97 19.46
C LEU A 163 -15.31 -18.91 18.09
N LEU A 164 -15.29 -20.00 17.32
CA LEU A 164 -16.00 -20.11 16.04
C LEU A 164 -17.53 -20.12 16.17
N LEU A 165 -18.08 -20.48 17.34
CA LEU A 165 -19.53 -20.54 17.59
C LEU A 165 -20.13 -19.21 18.07
N HIS A 166 -19.32 -18.19 18.34
CA HIS A 166 -19.76 -16.87 18.83
C HIS A 166 -19.43 -15.71 17.89
N PHE A 167 -18.86 -15.99 16.71
CA PHE A 167 -18.58 -15.05 15.63
C PHE A 167 -19.26 -15.48 14.33
#